data_AF-A0A5C3FFC8-F1
#
_entry.id   AF-A0A5C3FFC8-F1
#
_cell.length_a   1.000
_cell.length_b   1.000
_cell.length_c   1.000
_cell.angle_alpha   90.00
_cell.angle_beta   90.00
_cell.angle_gamma   90.00
#
_symmetry.space_group_name_H-M   'P 1'
#
loop_
_entity.id
_entity.type
_entity.pdbx_description
1 polymer ?
#
loop_
_entity_poly.entity_id
_entity_poly.type
_entity_poly.pdbx_seq_one_letter_code
_entity_poly.pdbx_strand_id
1 'polypeptide(L)'
;MRRSASPSKSQGVRLPPRSRGDKSTAVLKAAFRPLSGLPQRPSQPNPSSTSSPIKPVLAPLAPRSIEELQTEITEAELVLSARLETHNAARAAKGLPPHEAEQIVEQYIKLLTQYNHVKDATQLVFDKIAELQQLPSGDIHARYGACDELTTSNPA
;
A
#
# COMPACT_ATOMS: atom_id res chain seq x y z
N MET A 1 -41.05 45.19 -35.57
CA MET A 1 -39.85 44.34 -35.75
C MET A 1 -40.22 42.90 -35.38
N ARG A 2 -40.38 42.03 -36.38
CA ARG A 2 -40.68 40.59 -36.21
C ARG A 2 -39.43 39.82 -36.65
N ARG A 3 -38.88 38.95 -35.80
CA ARG A 3 -37.73 38.10 -36.13
C ARG A 3 -38.19 36.67 -36.38
N SER A 4 -37.69 36.15 -37.50
CA SER A 4 -37.83 34.84 -38.12
C SER A 4 -37.18 33.69 -37.34
N ALA A 5 -37.74 32.48 -37.46
CA ALA A 5 -37.10 31.26 -38.02
C ALA A 5 -37.67 29.96 -37.38
N SER A 6 -38.11 29.04 -38.24
CA SER A 6 -38.22 27.57 -38.02
C SER A 6 -36.96 26.92 -38.63
N PRO A 7 -36.56 25.64 -38.38
CA PRO A 7 -37.45 24.45 -38.37
C PRO A 7 -36.98 23.18 -37.59
N SER A 8 -37.78 22.11 -37.78
CA SER A 8 -37.39 20.69 -37.94
C SER A 8 -37.41 19.70 -36.76
N LYS A 9 -38.25 18.68 -36.98
CA LYS A 9 -38.38 17.37 -36.31
C LYS A 9 -37.21 16.44 -36.69
N SER A 10 -36.65 15.74 -35.70
CA SER A 10 -36.15 14.35 -35.79
C SER A 10 -35.99 13.84 -34.34
N GLN A 11 -36.78 12.88 -33.88
CA GLN A 11 -36.59 11.42 -34.04
C GLN A 11 -35.57 10.84 -33.04
N GLY A 12 -36.11 10.38 -31.90
CA GLY A 12 -35.66 9.24 -31.09
C GLY A 12 -34.18 9.02 -30.79
N VAL A 13 -33.75 9.38 -29.57
CA VAL A 13 -32.79 8.58 -28.81
C VAL A 13 -33.36 8.32 -27.41
N ARG A 14 -33.62 7.05 -27.14
CA ARG A 14 -34.18 6.51 -25.90
C ARG A 14 -33.05 6.45 -24.85
N LEU A 15 -33.08 7.34 -23.86
CA LEU A 15 -32.21 7.26 -22.70
C LEU A 15 -32.73 6.16 -21.75
N PRO A 16 -31.88 5.25 -21.22
CA PRO A 16 -32.27 4.46 -20.06
C PRO A 16 -32.31 5.34 -18.79
N PRO A 17 -33.20 5.03 -17.83
CA PRO A 17 -33.46 5.88 -16.68
C PRO A 17 -32.26 5.96 -15.73
N ARG A 18 -31.94 7.18 -15.31
CA ARG A 18 -31.09 7.45 -14.14
C ARG A 18 -31.78 6.90 -12.89
N SER A 19 -31.31 5.77 -12.38
CA SER A 19 -31.58 5.37 -11.01
C SER A 19 -30.78 6.27 -10.07
N ARG A 20 -31.50 7.07 -9.30
CA ARG A 20 -30.99 7.95 -8.26
C ARG A 20 -30.77 7.10 -7.01
N GLY A 21 -29.52 6.71 -6.78
CA GLY A 21 -29.07 6.05 -5.56
C GLY A 21 -28.07 6.95 -4.85
N ASP A 22 -28.60 7.88 -4.06
CA ASP A 22 -27.85 8.58 -3.03
C ASP A 22 -27.34 7.55 -2.02
N LYS A 23 -26.02 7.49 -1.76
CA LYS A 23 -25.37 7.00 -0.54
C LYS A 23 -23.84 6.86 -0.71
N SER A 24 -23.14 7.71 0.04
CA SER A 24 -22.08 7.33 0.96
C SER A 24 -20.72 6.92 0.40
N THR A 25 -19.75 7.80 0.64
CA THR A 25 -18.42 7.50 1.21
C THR A 25 -18.27 6.05 1.71
N ALA A 26 -17.62 5.18 0.93
CA ALA A 26 -17.16 3.87 1.38
C ALA A 26 -15.95 3.40 0.57
N VAL A 27 -14.86 4.18 0.65
CA VAL A 27 -13.53 3.84 0.13
C VAL A 27 -12.82 2.83 1.05
N LEU A 28 -13.53 1.85 1.63
CA LEU A 28 -12.92 0.82 2.50
C LEU A 28 -13.64 -0.52 2.35
N LYS A 29 -13.60 -1.10 1.15
CA LYS A 29 -14.06 -2.48 0.92
C LYS A 29 -12.94 -3.32 0.30
N ALA A 30 -11.81 -3.39 0.99
CA ALA A 30 -10.88 -4.48 0.82
C ALA A 30 -11.53 -5.75 1.39
N ALA A 31 -11.69 -6.78 0.55
CA ALA A 31 -12.15 -8.08 0.99
C ALA A 31 -11.04 -8.78 1.80
N PHE A 32 -11.30 -8.96 3.10
CA PHE A 32 -10.47 -9.79 3.98
C PHE A 32 -10.64 -11.26 3.55
N ARG A 33 -9.57 -11.92 3.11
CA ARG A 33 -9.55 -13.38 2.86
C ARG A 33 -9.20 -14.10 4.16
N PRO A 34 -10.12 -14.85 4.81
CA PRO A 34 -9.76 -15.66 5.97
C PRO A 34 -8.93 -16.87 5.56
N LEU A 35 -7.89 -17.19 6.35
CA LEU A 35 -7.03 -18.37 6.23
C LEU A 35 -7.78 -19.65 6.65
N SER A 36 -8.85 -20.00 5.92
CA SER A 36 -9.58 -21.26 6.12
C SER A 36 -9.01 -22.33 5.21
N GLY A 37 -7.95 -23.03 5.64
CA GLY A 37 -7.42 -24.14 4.86
C GLY A 37 -6.15 -24.84 5.36
N LEU A 38 -5.68 -24.62 6.58
CA LEU A 38 -4.58 -25.41 7.14
C LEU A 38 -5.12 -26.74 7.72
N PRO A 39 -4.51 -27.90 7.41
CA PRO A 39 -4.99 -29.20 7.85
C PRO A 39 -4.90 -29.34 9.38
N GLN A 40 -6.02 -29.71 10.00
CA GLN A 40 -6.15 -29.99 11.43
C GLN A 40 -5.38 -31.26 11.82
N ARG A 41 -4.53 -31.15 12.84
CA ARG A 41 -3.95 -32.28 13.58
C ARG A 41 -5.04 -32.91 14.47
N PRO A 42 -5.16 -34.24 14.56
CA PRO A 42 -6.26 -34.86 15.29
C PRO A 42 -6.10 -34.83 16.82
N SER A 43 -7.21 -34.43 17.46
CA SER A 43 -7.82 -34.90 18.74
C SER A 43 -7.04 -34.85 20.06
N GLN A 44 -7.50 -34.00 20.99
CA GLN A 44 -7.45 -34.22 22.45
C GLN A 44 -8.63 -33.46 23.14
N PRO A 45 -9.27 -33.99 24.21
CA PRO A 45 -10.67 -33.71 24.52
C PRO A 45 -10.93 -32.45 25.37
N ASN A 46 -12.08 -31.82 25.10
CA ASN A 46 -12.66 -30.68 25.80
C ASN A 46 -12.98 -30.97 27.29
N PRO A 47 -12.75 -30.01 28.19
CA PRO A 47 -13.69 -29.74 29.26
C PRO A 47 -14.69 -28.66 28.83
N SER A 48 -15.96 -28.97 29.10
CA SER A 48 -17.18 -28.20 28.93
C SER A 48 -17.07 -26.71 29.28
N SER A 49 -17.56 -25.88 28.37
CA SER A 49 -17.77 -24.45 28.52
C SER A 49 -18.77 -24.13 29.63
N THR A 50 -18.28 -23.66 30.78
CA THR A 50 -19.06 -22.84 31.71
C THR A 50 -18.95 -21.38 31.26
N SER A 51 -20.06 -20.85 30.75
CA SER A 51 -20.20 -19.43 30.42
C SER A 51 -20.06 -18.58 31.69
N SER A 52 -18.90 -17.97 31.87
CA SER A 52 -18.74 -16.84 32.77
C SER A 52 -18.64 -15.56 31.93
N PRO A 53 -19.44 -14.52 32.21
CA PRO A 53 -19.27 -13.24 31.54
C PRO A 53 -17.92 -12.66 31.96
N ILE A 54 -16.97 -12.62 31.04
CA ILE A 54 -15.69 -11.92 31.21
C ILE A 54 -16.05 -10.44 31.28
N LYS A 55 -16.13 -9.89 32.49
CA LYS A 55 -16.11 -8.45 32.71
C LYS A 55 -14.82 -7.92 32.06
N PRO A 56 -14.86 -6.88 31.21
CA PRO A 56 -13.65 -6.18 30.86
C PRO A 56 -13.16 -5.52 32.15
N VAL A 57 -12.20 -6.14 32.82
CA VAL A 57 -11.40 -5.43 33.81
C VAL A 57 -10.61 -4.43 32.98
N LEU A 58 -11.13 -3.20 32.90
CA LEU A 58 -10.35 -2.04 32.53
C LEU A 58 -9.30 -1.92 33.64
N ALA A 59 -8.17 -2.61 33.49
CA ALA A 59 -7.03 -2.38 34.33
C ALA A 59 -6.64 -0.91 34.16
N PRO A 60 -6.59 -0.10 35.22
CA PRO A 60 -6.08 1.25 35.13
C PRO A 60 -4.63 1.13 34.63
N LEU A 61 -4.32 1.75 33.49
CA LEU A 61 -2.93 2.01 33.11
C LEU A 61 -2.38 2.92 34.21
N ALA A 62 -1.68 2.33 35.18
CA ALA A 62 -0.98 3.10 36.18
C ALA A 62 -0.07 4.10 35.45
N PRO A 63 -0.01 5.37 35.89
CA PRO A 63 0.91 6.32 35.29
C PRO A 63 2.33 5.78 35.46
N ARG A 64 3.02 5.50 34.34
CA ARG A 64 4.43 5.11 34.36
C ARG A 64 5.22 6.17 35.09
N SER A 65 6.19 5.76 35.90
CA SER A 65 7.06 6.71 36.59
C SER A 65 8.00 7.39 35.58
N ILE A 66 8.42 8.61 35.88
CA ILE A 66 9.35 9.36 35.02
C ILE A 66 10.69 8.61 34.89
N GLU A 67 11.12 7.93 35.97
CA GLU A 67 12.35 7.15 36.00
C GLU A 67 12.27 5.93 35.06
N GLU A 68 11.15 5.19 35.07
CA GLU A 68 10.92 4.09 34.11
C GLU A 68 10.98 4.57 32.66
N LEU A 69 10.37 5.72 32.36
CA LEU A 69 10.41 6.30 31.01
C LEU A 69 11.83 6.71 30.61
N GLN A 70 12.62 7.26 31.53
CA GLN A 70 14.02 7.60 31.27
C GLN A 70 14.86 6.34 31.02
N THR A 71 14.65 5.27 31.79
CA THR A 71 15.34 4.00 31.55
C THR A 71 15.00 3.43 30.17
N GLU A 72 13.72 3.46 29.78
CA GLU A 72 13.26 2.99 28.47
C GLU A 72 13.86 3.81 27.32
N ILE A 73 13.98 5.13 27.48
CA ILE A 73 14.66 6.00 26.51
C ILE A 73 16.13 5.59 26.37
N THR A 74 16.86 5.43 27.47
CA THR A 74 18.28 5.07 27.41
C THR A 74 18.50 3.68 26.81
N GLU A 75 17.61 2.72 27.09
CA GLU A 75 17.64 1.40 26.48
C GLU A 75 17.39 1.49 24.97
N ALA A 76 16.41 2.28 24.54
CA ALA A 76 16.10 2.49 23.13
C ALA A 76 17.26 3.18 22.38
N GLU A 77 17.91 4.17 22.99
CA GLU A 77 19.08 4.86 22.44
C GLU A 77 20.27 3.91 22.27
N LEU A 78 20.49 3.01 23.24
CA LEU A 78 21.53 1.97 23.15
C LEU A 78 21.27 1.01 21.98
N VAL A 79 20.02 0.56 21.81
CA VAL A 79 19.65 -0.31 20.68
C VAL A 79 19.83 0.41 19.34
N LEU A 80 19.45 1.69 19.26
CA LEU A 80 19.58 2.50 18.05
C LEU A 80 21.05 2.67 17.64
N SER A 81 21.91 3.04 18.59
CA SER A 81 23.34 3.23 18.36
C SER A 81 24.04 1.94 17.93
N ALA A 82 23.81 0.82 18.60
CA ALA A 82 24.36 -0.48 18.21
C ALA A 82 23.95 -0.89 16.78
N ARG A 83 22.71 -0.58 16.38
CA ARG A 83 22.22 -0.89 15.04
C ARG A 83 22.83 0.02 13.97
N LEU A 84 23.05 1.30 14.28
CA LEU A 84 23.77 2.23 13.43
C LEU A 84 25.23 1.83 13.22
N GLU A 85 25.92 1.40 14.28
CA GLU A 85 27.28 0.88 14.19
C GLU A 85 27.36 -0.33 13.27
N THR A 86 26.45 -1.29 13.44
CA THR A 86 26.41 -2.49 12.58
C THR A 86 26.21 -2.13 11.11
N HIS A 87 25.29 -1.20 10.82
CA HIS A 87 25.05 -0.73 9.46
C HIS A 87 26.28 0.01 8.87
N ASN A 88 26.90 0.89 9.65
CA ASN A 88 28.07 1.64 9.21
C ASN A 88 29.30 0.75 9.06
N ALA A 89 29.46 -0.28 9.88
CA ALA A 89 30.49 -1.31 9.69
C ALA A 89 30.28 -2.09 8.37
N ALA A 90 29.04 -2.47 8.04
CA ALA A 90 28.72 -3.12 6.77
C ALA A 90 28.98 -2.21 5.56
N ARG A 91 28.82 -0.90 5.71
CA ARG A 91 29.18 0.10 4.68
C ARG A 91 30.69 0.30 4.57
N ALA A 92 31.41 0.37 5.68
CA ALA A 92 32.86 0.46 5.70
C ALA A 92 33.50 -0.75 4.99
N ALA A 93 32.97 -1.95 5.19
CA ALA A 93 33.39 -3.16 4.48
C ALA A 93 33.21 -3.06 2.95
N LYS A 94 32.31 -2.19 2.48
CA LYS A 94 32.05 -1.91 1.07
C LYS A 94 32.74 -0.63 0.57
N GLY A 95 33.57 0.01 1.40
CA GLY A 95 34.24 1.28 1.08
C GLY A 95 33.29 2.48 0.96
N LEU A 96 32.08 2.37 1.52
CA LEU A 96 31.06 3.41 1.48
C LEU A 96 31.17 4.32 2.72
N PRO A 97 30.91 5.64 2.59
CA PRO A 97 30.95 6.56 3.73
C PRO A 97 29.88 6.22 4.77
N PRO A 98 30.07 6.56 6.06
CA PRO A 98 29.06 6.35 7.09
C PRO A 98 27.82 7.21 6.82
N HIS A 99 26.65 6.71 7.22
CA HIS A 99 25.41 7.47 7.19
C HIS A 99 24.75 7.49 8.57
N GLU A 100 24.04 8.57 8.84
CA GLU A 100 23.10 8.63 9.96
C GLU A 100 21.72 8.09 9.54
N ALA A 101 20.92 7.69 10.52
CA ALA A 101 19.59 7.11 10.29
C ALA A 101 18.71 8.02 9.41
N GLU A 102 18.72 9.32 9.67
CA GLU A 102 17.90 10.31 8.97
C GLU A 102 18.26 10.41 7.48
N GLN A 103 19.56 10.40 7.18
CA GLN A 103 20.06 10.47 5.80
C GLN A 103 19.67 9.23 4.99
N ILE A 104 19.65 8.06 5.63
CA ILE A 104 19.21 6.81 4.99
C ILE A 104 17.74 6.92 4.58
N VAL A 105 16.90 7.36 5.52
CA VAL A 105 15.46 7.52 5.28
C VAL A 105 15.20 8.58 4.22
N GLU A 106 15.89 9.72 4.27
CA GLU A 106 15.74 10.80 3.31
C GLU A 106 16.12 10.36 1.89
N GLN A 107 17.25 9.67 1.71
CA GLN A 107 17.67 9.15 0.41
C GLN A 107 16.66 8.13 -0.13
N TYR A 108 16.15 7.25 0.74
CA TYR A 108 15.15 6.27 0.35
C TYR A 108 13.83 6.92 -0.08
N ILE A 109 13.34 7.92 0.67
CA ILE A 109 12.12 8.68 0.30
C ILE A 109 12.30 9.38 -1.05
N LYS A 110 13.46 10.02 -1.28
CA LYS A 110 13.76 10.66 -2.56
C LYS A 110 13.74 9.64 -3.70
N LEU A 111 14.40 8.49 -3.53
CA LEU A 111 14.45 7.45 -4.54
C LEU A 111 13.06 6.87 -4.84
N LEU A 112 12.26 6.60 -3.80
CA LEU A 112 10.91 6.09 -3.96
C LEU A 112 10.00 7.10 -4.68
N THR A 113 10.13 8.38 -4.35
CA THR A 113 9.39 9.46 -5.00
C THR A 113 9.76 9.56 -6.48
N GLN A 114 11.05 9.52 -6.79
CA GLN A 114 11.54 9.53 -8.17
C GLN A 114 11.04 8.31 -8.96
N TYR A 115 11.10 7.12 -8.36
CA TYR A 115 10.58 5.91 -8.97
C TYR A 115 9.09 6.05 -9.30
N ASN A 116 8.28 6.49 -8.34
CA ASN A 116 6.84 6.69 -8.58
C ASN A 116 6.58 7.71 -9.68
N HIS A 117 7.30 8.84 -9.67
CA HIS A 117 7.15 9.86 -10.70
C HIS A 117 7.49 9.33 -12.10
N VAL A 118 8.58 8.57 -12.24
CA VAL A 118 8.97 7.96 -13.52
C VAL A 118 7.94 6.91 -13.93
N LYS A 119 7.53 6.02 -13.02
CA LYS A 119 6.52 5.00 -13.28
C LYS A 119 5.21 5.62 -13.78
N ASP A 120 4.71 6.64 -13.11
CA ASP A 120 3.45 7.30 -13.48
C ASP A 120 3.56 8.01 -14.84
N ALA A 121 4.69 8.68 -15.10
CA ALA A 121 4.95 9.31 -16.39
C ALA A 121 5.04 8.27 -17.53
N THR A 122 5.73 7.16 -17.29
CA THR A 122 5.85 6.04 -18.24
C THR A 122 4.48 5.41 -18.51
N GLN A 123 3.68 5.18 -17.47
CA GLN A 123 2.31 4.65 -17.63
C GLN A 123 1.47 5.56 -18.52
N LEU A 124 1.50 6.87 -18.28
CA LEU A 124 0.77 7.85 -19.09
C LEU A 124 1.19 7.82 -20.57
N VAL A 125 2.50 7.72 -20.83
CA VAL A 125 3.03 7.61 -22.19
C VAL A 125 2.59 6.31 -22.85
N PHE A 126 2.67 5.19 -22.14
CA PHE A 126 2.26 3.88 -22.67
C PHE A 126 0.76 3.80 -22.95
N ASP A 127 -0.08 4.34 -22.08
CA ASP A 127 -1.51 4.43 -22.31
C ASP A 127 -1.82 5.26 -23.57
N LYS A 128 -1.10 6.37 -23.79
CA LYS A 128 -1.28 7.18 -24.99
C LYS A 128 -0.82 6.47 -26.26
N ILE A 129 0.30 5.73 -26.20
CA ILE A 129 0.79 4.92 -27.30
C ILE A 129 -0.20 3.80 -27.63
N ALA A 130 -0.74 3.13 -26.61
CA ALA A 130 -1.75 2.08 -26.74
C ALA A 130 -3.02 2.61 -27.43
N GLU A 131 -3.50 3.79 -27.01
CA GLU A 131 -4.65 4.46 -27.63
C GLU A 131 -4.40 4.80 -29.11
N LEU A 132 -3.24 5.40 -29.43
CA LEU A 132 -2.90 5.79 -30.81
C LEU A 132 -2.71 4.58 -31.72
N GLN A 133 -2.15 3.48 -31.20
CA GLN A 133 -1.89 2.27 -31.96
C GLN A 133 -3.07 1.27 -31.95
N GLN A 134 -4.12 1.55 -31.16
CA GLN A 134 -5.24 0.64 -30.91
C GLN A 134 -4.79 -0.76 -30.46
N LEU A 135 -3.74 -0.82 -29.67
CA LEU A 135 -3.20 -2.05 -29.08
C LEU A 135 -3.50 -2.08 -27.58
N PRO A 136 -3.64 -3.27 -26.97
CA PRO A 136 -3.80 -3.36 -25.53
C PRO A 136 -2.51 -2.90 -24.81
N SER A 137 -2.65 -2.21 -23.68
CA SER A 137 -1.50 -1.65 -22.94
C SER A 137 -0.45 -2.71 -22.55
N GLY A 138 -0.87 -3.96 -22.32
CA GLY A 138 0.05 -5.07 -22.03
C GLY A 138 1.07 -5.33 -23.14
N ASP A 139 0.66 -5.20 -24.41
CA ASP A 139 1.57 -5.40 -25.55
C ASP A 139 2.57 -4.25 -25.68
N ILE A 140 2.15 -3.03 -25.33
CA ILE A 140 3.05 -1.86 -25.30
C ILE A 140 4.08 -2.02 -24.17
N HIS A 141 3.66 -2.42 -22.97
CA HIS A 141 4.58 -2.67 -21.86
C HIS A 141 5.61 -3.76 -22.19
N ALA A 142 5.17 -4.86 -22.83
CA ALA A 142 6.06 -5.95 -23.26
C ALA A 142 7.09 -5.48 -24.31
N ARG A 143 6.67 -4.64 -25.27
CA ARG A 143 7.58 -4.09 -26.29
C ARG A 143 8.67 -3.20 -25.71
N TYR A 144 8.38 -2.50 -24.62
CA TYR A 144 9.35 -1.62 -23.95
C TYR A 144 10.04 -2.28 -22.75
N GLY A 145 9.85 -3.58 -22.52
CA GLY A 145 10.49 -4.31 -21.42
C GLY A 145 10.05 -3.86 -20.02
N ALA A 146 8.88 -3.22 -19.92
CA ALA A 146 8.30 -2.71 -18.68
C ALA A 146 7.21 -3.66 -18.12
N CYS A 147 7.36 -4.96 -18.38
CA CYS A 147 6.53 -5.96 -17.71
C CYS A 147 6.96 -6.04 -16.24
N ASP A 148 5.99 -6.12 -15.33
CA ASP A 148 6.18 -6.29 -13.88
C ASP A 148 6.83 -7.65 -13.49
N GLU A 149 7.52 -8.30 -14.42
CA GLU A 149 8.24 -9.55 -14.23
C GLU A 149 9.58 -9.26 -13.53
N LEU A 150 9.53 -9.16 -12.19
CA LEU A 150 10.63 -9.56 -11.32
C LEU A 150 10.88 -11.07 -11.52
N THR A 151 11.41 -11.43 -12.70
CA THR A 151 12.00 -12.74 -12.94
C THR A 151 13.26 -12.80 -12.09
N THR A 152 13.07 -13.37 -10.90
CA THR A 152 14.10 -13.92 -10.04
C THR A 152 14.86 -15.01 -10.80
N SER A 153 15.76 -14.59 -11.70
CA SER A 153 16.79 -15.48 -12.25
C SER A 153 17.83 -15.70 -11.15
N ASN A 154 17.60 -16.76 -10.39
CA ASN A 154 18.56 -17.35 -9.48
C ASN A 154 19.78 -17.80 -10.31
N PRO A 155 21.00 -17.27 -10.09
CA PRO A 155 22.18 -17.78 -10.78
C PRO A 155 22.52 -19.15 -10.19
N ALA A 156 22.45 -20.18 -11.03
CA ALA A 156 22.98 -21.51 -10.77
C ALA A 156 24.52 -21.50 -10.75
#